data_AF-A0AA90SSB8-F1
#
_entry.id   AF-A0AA90SSB8-F1
#
_cell.length_a   1.000
_cell.length_b   1.000
_cell.length_c   1.000
_cell.angle_alpha   90.00
_cell.angle_beta   90.00
_cell.angle_gamma   90.00
#
_symmetry.space_group_name_H-M   'P 1'
#
loop_
_entity.id
_entity.type
_entity.pdbx_description
1 polymer ?
#
loop_
_entity_poly.entity_id
_entity_poly.type
_entity_poly.pdbx_seq_one_letter_code
_entity_poly.pdbx_strand_id
1 'polypeptide(L)'
;MHSSARGEKASPPLMMFKALLLQSWYKLSDSSLEKQLARDLLFRRFIALDISESVPDHSTFWRFRQKLDKLLLMDRWLQEINSQLIDQGLYIKSGGVNIVDASVI
;
A
#
# COMPACT_ATOMS: atom_id res chain seq x y z
N MET A 1 -36.07 -2.39 2.64
CA MET A 1 -34.83 -3.01 2.14
C MET A 1 -33.81 -1.90 1.99
N HIS A 2 -32.83 -1.82 2.91
CA HIS A 2 -31.95 -0.66 3.01
C HIS A 2 -30.94 -0.62 1.86
N SER A 3 -31.19 0.27 0.90
CA SER A 3 -30.25 0.66 -0.14
C SER A 3 -29.17 1.54 0.48
N SER A 4 -28.08 0.94 0.95
CA SER A 4 -26.89 1.69 1.32
C SER A 4 -26.13 2.06 0.05
N ALA A 5 -26.48 3.22 -0.51
CA ALA A 5 -25.73 3.88 -1.58
C ALA A 5 -24.42 4.43 -1.02
N ARG A 6 -23.49 3.56 -0.60
CA ARG A 6 -22.11 3.94 -0.32
C ARG A 6 -21.32 3.82 -1.61
N GLY A 7 -21.53 4.80 -2.49
CA GLY A 7 -20.66 5.05 -3.64
C GLY A 7 -19.32 5.57 -3.12
N GLU A 8 -18.54 4.71 -2.47
CA GLU A 8 -17.15 5.00 -2.19
C GLU A 8 -16.48 5.10 -3.57
N LYS A 9 -16.06 6.32 -3.92
CA LYS A 9 -15.41 6.63 -5.19
C LYS A 9 -14.33 5.57 -5.41
N ALA A 10 -14.42 4.81 -6.52
CA ALA A 10 -13.51 3.70 -6.76
C ALA A 10 -12.07 4.17 -6.56
N SER A 11 -11.43 3.66 -5.52
CA SER A 11 -10.11 4.16 -5.15
C SER A 11 -9.14 3.90 -6.30
N PRO A 12 -8.32 4.89 -6.71
CA PRO A 12 -7.41 4.73 -7.82
C PRO A 12 -6.50 3.49 -7.61
N PRO A 13 -6.29 2.64 -8.63
CA PRO A 13 -5.44 1.46 -8.50
C PRO A 13 -4.04 1.76 -7.97
N LEU A 14 -3.49 2.93 -8.33
CA LEU A 14 -2.19 3.41 -7.86
C LEU A 14 -2.17 3.71 -6.35
N MET A 15 -3.26 4.27 -5.80
CA MET A 15 -3.38 4.53 -4.37
C MET A 15 -3.41 3.21 -3.59
N MET A 16 -4.24 2.25 -4.04
CA MET A 16 -4.33 0.91 -3.46
C MET A 16 -2.99 0.18 -3.50
N PHE A 17 -2.28 0.30 -4.62
CA PHE A 17 -0.95 -0.26 -4.79
C PHE A 17 0.07 0.30 -3.79
N LYS A 18 0.13 1.63 -3.65
CA LYS A 18 1.00 2.27 -2.66
C LYS A 18 0.64 1.88 -1.22
N ALA A 19 -0.65 1.68 -0.94
CA ALA A 19 -1.11 1.20 0.35
C ALA A 19 -0.61 -0.23 0.64
N LEU A 20 -0.63 -1.13 -0.36
CA LEU A 20 -0.03 -2.47 -0.23
C LEU A 20 1.49 -2.44 -0.02
N LEU A 21 2.20 -1.46 -0.60
CA LEU A 21 3.62 -1.28 -0.32
C LEU A 21 3.87 -0.91 1.14
N LEU A 22 3.13 0.07 1.67
CA LEU A 22 3.18 0.40 3.09
C LEU A 22 2.85 -0.82 3.96
N GLN A 23 1.85 -1.60 3.55
CA GLN A 23 1.50 -2.83 4.24
C GLN A 23 2.66 -3.84 4.29
N SER A 24 3.35 -4.05 3.16
CA SER A 24 4.50 -4.95 3.07
C SER A 24 5.71 -4.43 3.86
N TRP A 25 6.04 -3.14 3.73
CA TRP A 25 7.20 -2.51 4.35
C TRP A 25 7.10 -2.43 5.87
N TYR A 26 5.92 -2.11 6.39
CA TYR A 26 5.67 -1.98 7.83
C TYR A 26 5.02 -3.23 8.45
N LYS A 27 4.86 -4.32 7.67
CA LYS A 27 4.18 -5.56 8.08
C LYS A 27 2.81 -5.33 8.72
N LEU A 28 2.01 -4.46 8.13
CA LEU A 28 0.71 -4.10 8.67
C LEU A 28 -0.36 -5.13 8.27
N SER A 29 -1.32 -5.38 9.15
CA SER A 29 -2.58 -6.02 8.75
C SER A 29 -3.46 -5.03 7.98
N ASP A 30 -4.47 -5.50 7.24
CA ASP A 30 -5.39 -4.61 6.50
C ASP A 30 -6.07 -3.60 7.45
N SER A 31 -6.44 -4.02 8.66
CA SER A 31 -7.01 -3.13 9.69
C SER A 31 -5.97 -2.17 10.28
N SER A 32 -4.73 -2.61 10.45
CA SER A 32 -3.64 -1.74 10.92
C SER A 32 -3.29 -0.67 9.87
N LEU A 33 -3.30 -1.04 8.59
CA LEU A 33 -3.09 -0.11 7.48
C LEU A 33 -4.17 0.96 7.44
N GLU A 34 -5.45 0.57 7.52
CA GLU A 34 -6.57 1.51 7.60
C GLU A 34 -6.42 2.49 8.76
N LYS A 35 -6.10 1.99 9.96
CA LYS A 35 -5.87 2.83 11.15
C LYS A 35 -4.68 3.78 10.97
N GLN A 36 -3.60 3.33 10.33
CA GLN A 36 -2.42 4.15 10.09
C GLN A 36 -2.72 5.23 9.06
N LEU A 37 -3.42 4.91 7.96
CA LEU A 37 -3.92 5.88 7.00
C LEU A 37 -4.87 6.90 7.66
N ALA A 38 -5.67 6.48 8.63
CA ALA A 38 -6.56 7.39 9.36
C ALA A 38 -5.80 8.37 10.29
N ARG A 39 -4.67 7.95 10.87
CA ARG A 39 -3.95 8.70 11.91
C ARG A 39 -2.73 9.47 11.41
N ASP A 40 -2.07 8.98 10.37
CA ASP A 40 -0.75 9.46 9.96
C ASP A 40 -0.81 10.14 8.59
N LEU A 41 -0.51 11.44 8.58
CA LEU A 41 -0.53 12.26 7.37
C LEU A 41 0.58 11.89 6.38
N LEU A 42 1.69 11.31 6.84
CA LEU A 42 2.76 10.85 5.95
C LEU A 42 2.30 9.65 5.13
N PHE A 43 1.56 8.75 5.78
CA PHE A 43 0.92 7.61 5.14
C PHE A 43 -0.10 8.06 4.09
N ARG A 44 -0.97 9.02 4.42
CA ARG A 44 -1.90 9.62 3.45
C ARG A 44 -1.19 10.28 2.27
N ARG A 45 -0.15 11.08 2.55
CA ARG A 45 0.65 11.75 1.53
C ARG A 45 1.33 10.76 0.60
N PHE A 46 1.86 9.65 1.12
CA PHE A 46 2.49 8.62 0.32
C PHE A 46 1.51 8.03 -0.70
N ILE A 47 0.32 7.62 -0.24
CA ILE A 47 -0.73 7.06 -1.11
C ILE A 47 -1.46 8.10 -1.97
N ALA A 48 -1.10 9.39 -1.85
CA ALA A 48 -1.75 10.52 -2.49
C ALA A 48 -3.25 10.63 -2.15
N LEU A 49 -3.60 10.37 -0.88
CA LEU A 49 -4.93 10.57 -0.33
C LEU A 49 -5.01 11.96 0.31
N ASP A 50 -6.02 12.75 -0.09
CA ASP A 50 -6.23 14.06 0.52
C ASP A 50 -6.73 13.94 1.98
N ILE A 51 -6.51 14.97 2.79
CA ILE A 51 -7.01 15.02 4.17
C ILE A 51 -8.55 14.98 4.22
N SER A 52 -9.21 15.56 3.21
CA SER A 52 -10.67 15.62 3.09
C SER A 52 -11.30 14.33 2.57
N GLU A 53 -10.52 13.41 1.99
CA GLU A 53 -11.00 12.15 1.45
C GLU A 53 -11.07 11.05 2.51
N SER A 54 -12.07 10.17 2.38
CA SER A 54 -12.23 9.02 3.28
C SER A 54 -11.15 7.98 3.02
N VAL A 55 -10.61 7.41 4.09
CA VAL A 55 -9.73 6.26 4.02
C VAL A 55 -10.54 5.04 3.57
N PRO A 56 -10.03 4.23 2.62
CA PRO A 56 -10.69 2.99 2.24
C PRO A 56 -10.72 2.00 3.39
N ASP A 57 -11.84 1.30 3.53
CA ASP A 57 -12.00 0.25 4.53
C ASP A 57 -11.04 -0.92 4.30
N HIS A 58 -10.66 -1.63 5.38
CA HIS A 58 -9.84 -2.84 5.32
C HIS A 58 -10.34 -3.88 4.29
N SER A 59 -11.66 -4.00 4.12
CA SER A 59 -12.27 -4.91 3.14
C SER A 59 -11.95 -4.54 1.69
N THR A 60 -11.70 -3.26 1.40
CA THR A 60 -11.32 -2.78 0.07
C THR A 60 -9.88 -3.18 -0.28
N PHE A 61 -8.96 -3.07 0.67
CA PHE A 61 -7.57 -3.55 0.50
C PHE A 61 -7.54 -5.06 0.28
N TRP A 62 -8.31 -5.82 1.05
CA TRP A 62 -8.42 -7.27 0.89
C TRP A 62 -8.93 -7.66 -0.50
N ARG A 63 -10.01 -7.03 -0.98
CA ARG A 63 -10.58 -7.28 -2.33
C ARG A 63 -9.58 -6.95 -3.43
N PHE A 64 -8.83 -5.86 -3.28
CA PHE A 64 -7.79 -5.48 -4.24
C PHE A 64 -6.67 -6.52 -4.28
N ARG A 65 -6.17 -6.94 -3.11
CA ARG A 65 -5.17 -8.00 -3.00
C ARG A 65 -5.64 -9.32 -3.61
N GLN A 66 -6.87 -9.74 -3.33
CA GLN A 66 -7.47 -10.95 -3.94
C GLN A 66 -7.54 -10.86 -5.46
N LYS A 67 -7.84 -9.67 -6.01
CA LYS A 67 -7.85 -9.46 -7.47
C LYS A 67 -6.45 -9.61 -8.07
N LEU A 68 -5.42 -9.12 -7.39
CA LEU A 68 -4.03 -9.25 -7.84
C LEU A 68 -3.49 -10.67 -7.73
N ASP A 69 -3.87 -11.37 -6.67
CA ASP A 69 -3.52 -12.77 -6.43
C ASP A 69 -4.10 -13.68 -7.53
N LYS A 70 -5.37 -13.47 -7.89
CA LYS A 70 -6.02 -14.16 -9.02
C LYS A 70 -5.35 -13.93 -10.36
N LEU A 71 -4.64 -12.80 -10.52
CA LEU A 71 -3.92 -12.48 -11.74
C LEU A 71 -2.47 -12.98 -11.71
N LEU A 72 -2.02 -13.59 -10.59
CA LEU A 72 -0.62 -13.97 -10.35
C LEU A 72 0.36 -12.79 -10.53
N LEU A 73 -0.14 -11.58 -10.30
CA LEU A 73 0.62 -10.34 -10.54
C LEU A 73 1.36 -9.86 -9.28
N MET A 74 1.00 -10.36 -8.10
CA MET A 74 1.56 -9.90 -6.84
C MET A 74 3.09 -10.08 -6.79
N ASP A 75 3.57 -11.30 -7.03
CA ASP A 75 5.02 -11.60 -7.01
C ASP A 75 5.77 -10.85 -8.11
N ARG A 76 5.23 -10.84 -9.33
CA ARG A 76 5.85 -10.14 -10.46
C ARG A 76 5.98 -8.64 -10.20
N TRP A 77 4.96 -8.03 -9.61
CA TRP A 77 4.95 -6.61 -9.31
C TRP A 77 5.87 -6.26 -8.16
N LEU A 78 5.88 -7.07 -7.10
CA LEU A 78 6.81 -6.88 -5.98
C LEU A 78 8.26 -7.01 -6.45
N GLN A 79 8.55 -7.96 -7.34
CA GLN A 79 9.88 -8.09 -7.93
C GLN A 79 10.26 -6.88 -8.80
N GLU A 80 9.36 -6.41 -9.65
CA GLU A 80 9.59 -5.24 -10.50
C GLU A 80 9.88 -3.98 -9.66
N ILE A 81 9.10 -3.74 -8.60
CA ILE A 81 9.33 -2.62 -7.69
C ILE A 81 10.65 -2.77 -6.94
N ASN A 82 10.94 -3.97 -6.43
CA ASN A 82 12.23 -4.21 -5.77
C ASN A 82 13.39 -3.98 -6.75
N SER A 83 13.26 -4.35 -8.02
CA SER A 83 14.25 -4.08 -9.06
C SER A 83 14.44 -2.58 -9.28
N GLN A 84 13.35 -1.82 -9.41
CA GLN A 84 13.39 -0.36 -9.57
C GLN A 84 13.98 0.32 -8.33
N LEU A 85 13.69 -0.19 -7.13
CA LEU A 85 14.25 0.35 -5.89
C LEU A 85 15.75 0.06 -5.77
N ILE A 86 16.20 -1.15 -6.14
CA ILE A 86 17.62 -1.51 -6.18
C ILE A 86 18.39 -0.60 -7.14
N ASP A 87 17.80 -0.29 -8.30
CA ASP A 87 18.38 0.64 -9.28
C ASP A 87 18.55 2.06 -8.71
N GLN A 88 17.66 2.45 -7.79
CA GLN A 88 17.73 3.72 -7.06
C GLN A 88 18.53 3.63 -5.75
N GLY A 89 19.23 2.52 -5.50
CA GLY A 89 20.06 2.30 -4.30
C GLY A 89 19.26 2.00 -3.02
N LEU A 90 17.96 1.72 -3.13
CA LEU A 90 17.06 1.42 -2.02
C LEU A 90 16.81 -0.10 -1.91
N TYR A 91 17.22 -0.71 -0.81
CA TYR A 91 17.05 -2.16 -0.58
C TYR A 91 15.84 -2.43 0.30
N ILE A 92 14.82 -3.10 -0.25
CA ILE A 92 13.65 -3.53 0.52
C ILE A 92 13.67 -5.06 0.64
N LYS A 93 13.99 -5.57 1.83
CA LYS A 93 13.76 -6.98 2.17
C LYS A 93 12.37 -7.11 2.77
N SER A 94 11.53 -7.98 2.20
CA SER A 94 10.26 -8.43 2.80
C SER A 94 10.53 -8.89 4.23
N GLY A 95 10.26 -8.04 5.23
CA GLY A 95 10.88 -8.22 6.54
C GLY A 95 11.15 -6.94 7.33
N GLY A 96 11.33 -5.83 6.64
CA GLY A 96 11.58 -4.51 7.22
C GLY A 96 12.32 -3.65 6.20
N VAL A 97 12.00 -2.35 6.17
CA VAL A 97 12.81 -1.39 5.42
C VAL A 97 14.15 -1.27 6.14
N ASN A 98 15.14 -2.06 5.72
CA ASN A 98 16.52 -1.70 5.99
C ASN A 98 16.86 -0.58 5.01
N ILE A 99 16.62 0.66 5.44
CA ILE A 99 17.31 1.82 4.85
C ILE A 99 18.77 1.61 5.25
N VAL A 100 19.51 0.83 4.48
CA VAL A 100 20.97 0.87 4.52
C VAL A 100 21.32 2.22 3.93
N ASP A 101 21.52 3.18 4.83
CA ASP A 101 22.32 4.36 4.57
C ASP A 101 23.55 3.91 3.79
N ALA A 102 23.73 4.46 2.59
CA ALA A 102 24.96 4.27 1.83
C ALA A 102 26.06 5.12 2.48
N SER A 103 26.44 4.80 3.72
CA SER A 103 27.75 5.17 4.24
C SER A 103 28.72 4.10 3.78
N VAL A 104 29.46 4.44 2.73
CA VAL A 104 30.74 3.82 2.42
C VAL A 104 31.63 3.88 3.67
N ILE A 105 32.06 2.72 4.19
CA ILE A 105 33.42 2.39 4.61
C ILE A 105 33.60 0.87 4.70
#